data_AF-A0A419EEF0-F1
#
_entry.id   AF-A0A419EEF0-F1
#
_cell.length_a   1.000
_cell.length_b   1.000
_cell.length_c   1.000
_cell.angle_alpha   90.00
_cell.angle_beta   90.00
_cell.angle_gamma   90.00
#
_symmetry.space_group_name_H-M   'P 1'
#
loop_
_entity.id
_entity.type
_entity.pdbx_description
1 polymer ?
#
loop_
_entity_poly.entity_id
_entity_poly.type
_entity_poly.pdbx_seq_one_letter_code
_entity_poly.pdbx_strand_id
1 'polypeptide(L)'
;MAYTSIEEYVSELKRRVRIEDVIEETVALDRHSGHGWTRGSGRGAGIHSLVVDLDRQRFAWNGNGEYGGGRYNDVIFWVETRDHVDFFGALRTLAKRAGMPEWEEHEKDPAKRLAFRVQMNAFDIAQELFEKWMLADEQAMEYLKDRGIHENTIRLVTYGEEDKHGVRRIIARGAGLGFSGRGGDRSLERTATARYWEEMQSALQAGGVPLDSPAAVALMGLREWGKLRGAEAITGWCEANGIEPKGRWISNGRIPSMLGVPGIIFPHIHGGAVQYFSRRNIPPFDEQVNEDGETEERKSYNLPNELVGGRKELYFNHCYYSKATEVVIVEGQMDAVTQGQYGYAAVATAGVGWKNEHTQKELARLAKQHGTLYLAYDRDGTGQEAIIGKENDYPIADVVGGMARVIEWPDKKWTRPNGKPKAVKDANDLRQWARDTKVEDGEEAKILRGVLNEARPIALKAASAAGRLSFGSAEKIAATKRVVEIIARIEDRLVVEQLRTAFGEALQIGIREFKNLLATARKEKVDEDDGKPGEIVETFGGWIRTEDGKGWLLEYIYDPTKNEAMFAYRNPERRFGTAKYVDINGIRYTPREPDSVIIEGAVMFPSGLGELVKERELAAEVELFLRRYV
;
A
#
# COMPACT_ATOMS: atom_id res chain seq x y z
N MET A 1 7.05 26.94 0.69
CA MET A 1 7.00 26.23 2.00
C MET A 1 8.34 26.45 2.67
N ALA A 2 8.36 26.85 3.94
CA ALA A 2 9.59 26.86 4.72
C ALA A 2 9.79 25.44 5.29
N TYR A 3 10.98 24.88 5.10
CA TYR A 3 11.35 23.56 5.63
C TYR A 3 11.70 23.70 7.11
N THR A 4 11.26 22.74 7.93
CA THR A 4 11.42 22.83 9.39
C THR A 4 12.72 22.22 9.91
N SER A 5 13.39 21.39 9.10
CA SER A 5 14.70 20.81 9.42
C SER A 5 15.52 20.51 8.15
N ILE A 6 16.82 20.28 8.32
CA ILE A 6 17.73 19.92 7.21
C ILE A 6 17.40 18.53 6.64
N GLU A 7 16.94 17.60 7.47
CA GLU A 7 16.52 16.25 7.07
C GLU A 7 15.29 16.30 6.17
N GLU A 8 14.31 17.15 6.50
CA GLU A 8 13.13 17.39 5.66
C GLU A 8 13.53 18.02 4.33
N TYR A 9 14.41 19.03 4.37
CA TYR A 9 14.93 19.70 3.19
C TYR A 9 15.67 18.75 2.25
N VAL A 10 16.62 17.97 2.77
CA VAL A 10 17.42 17.00 2.00
C VAL A 10 16.53 15.88 1.44
N SER A 11 15.55 15.40 2.21
CA SER A 11 14.57 14.42 1.75
C SER A 11 13.75 14.95 0.57
N GLU A 12 13.23 16.18 0.65
CA GLU A 12 12.50 16.80 -0.47
C GLU A 12 13.41 17.05 -1.68
N LEU A 13 14.64 17.53 -1.45
CA LEU A 13 15.62 17.76 -2.51
C LEU A 13 15.91 16.50 -3.31
N LYS A 14 16.21 15.39 -2.62
CA LYS A 14 16.47 14.09 -3.23
C LYS A 14 15.24 13.48 -3.89
N ARG A 15 14.02 13.91 -3.52
CA ARG A 15 12.79 13.50 -4.21
C ARG A 15 12.58 14.25 -5.53
N ARG A 16 13.08 15.48 -5.65
CA ARG A 16 12.95 16.32 -6.86
C ARG A 16 14.08 16.12 -7.86
N VAL A 17 15.25 15.73 -7.39
CA VAL A 17 16.41 15.52 -8.24
C VAL A 17 16.58 14.04 -8.57
N ARG A 18 16.65 13.74 -9.87
CA ARG A 18 17.00 12.41 -10.37
C ARG A 18 18.52 12.31 -10.53
N ILE A 19 19.11 11.26 -9.97
CA ILE A 19 20.57 11.06 -9.95
C ILE A 19 21.13 10.92 -11.36
N GLU A 20 20.41 10.22 -12.24
CA GLU A 20 20.83 10.02 -13.63
C GLU A 20 20.94 11.34 -14.38
N ASP A 21 19.99 12.26 -14.19
CA ASP A 21 20.00 13.54 -14.88
C ASP A 21 21.17 14.43 -14.43
N VAL A 22 21.71 14.21 -13.22
CA VAL A 22 22.88 14.93 -12.69
C VAL A 22 24.19 14.26 -13.14
N ILE A 23 24.22 12.92 -13.17
CA ILE A 23 25.37 12.15 -13.64
C ILE A 23 25.62 12.40 -15.13
N GLU A 24 24.55 12.47 -15.94
CA GLU A 24 24.64 12.68 -17.40
C GLU A 24 25.21 14.03 -17.81
N GLU A 25 25.34 14.99 -16.88
CA GLU A 25 26.03 16.26 -17.11
C GLU A 25 27.54 16.07 -17.34
N THR A 26 28.12 14.98 -16.83
CA THR A 26 29.56 14.70 -16.94
C THR A 26 29.89 13.33 -17.50
N VAL A 27 29.03 12.33 -17.29
CA VAL A 27 29.24 10.96 -17.78
C VAL A 27 28.00 10.50 -18.54
N ALA A 28 28.13 10.30 -19.84
CA ALA A 28 27.07 9.71 -20.64
C ALA A 28 26.69 8.34 -20.07
N LEU A 29 25.39 8.04 -20.00
CA LEU A 29 24.87 6.76 -19.53
C LEU A 29 24.38 5.93 -20.72
N ASP A 30 24.37 4.61 -20.58
CA ASP A 30 23.72 3.73 -21.54
C ASP A 30 22.21 4.06 -21.56
N ARG A 31 21.53 3.75 -22.68
CA ARG A 31 20.08 3.98 -22.82
C ARG A 31 19.36 3.47 -21.59
N HIS A 32 18.73 4.38 -20.85
CA HIS A 32 18.07 4.08 -19.59
C HIS A 32 16.59 4.47 -19.66
N SER A 33 15.75 3.68 -19.00
CA SER A 33 14.28 3.85 -18.99
C SER A 33 13.78 4.70 -17.82
N GLY A 34 14.68 5.35 -17.07
CA GLY A 34 14.35 6.02 -15.81
C GLY A 34 13.89 5.07 -14.69
N HIS A 35 14.08 3.77 -14.86
CA HIS A 35 13.80 2.70 -13.90
C HIS A 35 14.88 1.61 -14.01
N GLY A 36 15.15 0.89 -12.92
CA GLY A 36 16.14 -0.16 -12.85
C GLY A 36 17.55 0.40 -12.67
N TRP A 37 18.44 0.05 -13.61
CA TRP A 37 19.84 0.46 -13.54
C TRP A 37 20.37 0.85 -14.91
N THR A 38 21.41 1.67 -14.90
CA THR A 38 22.19 2.00 -16.08
C THR A 38 23.69 2.04 -15.75
N ARG A 39 24.53 2.20 -16.76
CA ARG A 39 25.99 2.26 -16.66
C ARG A 39 26.55 3.42 -17.45
N GLY A 40 27.79 3.80 -17.17
CA GLY A 40 28.50 4.77 -18.00
C GLY A 40 28.72 4.24 -19.42
N SER A 41 28.33 5.04 -20.43
CA SER A 41 28.50 4.79 -21.86
C SER A 41 29.53 5.76 -22.44
N GLY A 42 30.75 5.30 -22.73
CA GLY A 42 31.76 6.22 -23.28
C GLY A 42 33.19 5.72 -23.36
N ARG A 43 34.03 6.53 -23.99
CA ARG A 43 35.49 6.35 -24.04
C ARG A 43 36.14 7.08 -22.86
N GLY A 44 36.74 6.31 -21.96
CA GLY A 44 37.47 6.78 -20.79
C GLY A 44 37.75 5.61 -19.86
N ALA A 45 38.91 5.61 -19.19
CA ALA A 45 39.29 4.52 -18.30
C ALA A 45 38.26 4.39 -17.17
N GLY A 46 37.74 3.17 -16.97
CA GLY A 46 36.81 2.86 -15.87
C GLY A 46 35.37 3.36 -16.03
N ILE A 47 34.98 4.09 -17.09
CA ILE A 47 33.60 4.59 -17.27
C ILE A 47 32.56 3.46 -17.27
N HIS A 48 32.86 2.34 -17.95
CA HIS A 48 32.00 1.16 -18.02
C HIS A 48 31.79 0.46 -16.66
N SER A 49 32.55 0.83 -15.64
CA SER A 49 32.43 0.32 -14.27
C SER A 49 31.55 1.21 -13.37
N LEU A 50 31.10 2.37 -13.86
CA LEU A 50 30.06 3.16 -13.21
C LEU A 50 28.74 2.43 -13.36
N VAL A 51 28.06 2.17 -12.25
CA VAL A 51 26.69 1.66 -12.24
C VAL A 51 25.81 2.58 -11.42
N VAL A 52 24.67 2.96 -12.01
CA VAL A 52 23.67 3.84 -11.40
C VAL A 52 22.40 3.03 -11.15
N ASP A 53 21.94 3.01 -9.90
CA ASP A 53 20.68 2.45 -9.42
C ASP A 53 19.63 3.57 -9.49
N LEU A 54 18.81 3.54 -10.55
CA LEU A 54 17.82 4.57 -10.86
C LEU A 54 16.62 4.52 -9.91
N ASP A 55 16.39 3.38 -9.28
CA ASP A 55 15.24 3.18 -8.42
C ASP A 55 15.51 3.72 -7.02
N ARG A 56 16.69 3.37 -6.50
CA ARG A 56 17.14 3.82 -5.17
C ARG A 56 17.89 5.13 -5.20
N GLN A 57 18.19 5.67 -6.37
CA GLN A 57 18.82 6.97 -6.56
C GLN A 57 20.24 7.03 -5.98
N ARG A 58 21.08 6.04 -6.32
CA ARG A 58 22.49 5.92 -5.90
C ARG A 58 23.37 5.36 -7.01
N PHE A 59 24.68 5.51 -6.88
CA PHE A 59 25.65 5.00 -7.83
C PHE A 59 26.83 4.31 -7.13
N ALA A 60 27.54 3.45 -7.85
CA ALA A 60 28.82 2.89 -7.44
C ALA A 60 29.80 2.95 -8.62
N TRP A 61 31.04 3.34 -8.40
CA TRP A 61 32.06 3.47 -9.45
C TRP A 61 33.37 2.77 -9.08
N ASN A 62 33.52 1.51 -9.51
CA ASN A 62 34.67 0.68 -9.13
C ASN A 62 36.00 1.21 -9.69
N GLY A 63 36.00 1.74 -10.92
CA GLY A 63 37.19 2.23 -11.60
C GLY A 63 37.61 3.66 -11.22
N ASN A 64 36.96 4.30 -10.24
CA ASN A 64 37.25 5.68 -9.87
C ASN A 64 37.30 5.86 -8.34
N GLY A 65 38.51 6.04 -7.81
CA GLY A 65 38.76 6.18 -6.37
C GLY A 65 38.20 7.48 -5.76
N GLU A 66 38.14 8.57 -6.52
CA GLU A 66 37.58 9.85 -6.06
C GLU A 66 36.07 9.76 -5.84
N TYR A 67 35.40 8.89 -6.60
CA TYR A 67 33.97 8.63 -6.53
C TYR A 67 33.62 7.44 -5.64
N GLY A 68 34.45 7.20 -4.61
CA GLY A 68 34.18 6.21 -3.56
C GLY A 68 34.64 4.79 -3.86
N GLY A 69 35.32 4.54 -4.98
CA GLY A 69 36.04 3.29 -5.23
C GLY A 69 35.16 2.02 -5.21
N GLY A 70 33.93 2.14 -5.70
CA GLY A 70 32.98 1.02 -5.77
C GLY A 70 31.95 0.96 -4.64
N ARG A 71 32.04 1.83 -3.63
CA ARG A 71 30.97 1.98 -2.64
C ARG A 71 29.75 2.70 -3.23
N TYR A 72 28.58 2.43 -2.66
CA TYR A 72 27.38 3.16 -3.03
C TYR A 72 27.40 4.56 -2.44
N ASN A 73 27.09 5.54 -3.29
CA ASN A 73 27.01 6.94 -2.94
C ASN A 73 25.78 7.57 -3.61
N ASP A 74 25.36 8.74 -3.14
CA ASP A 74 24.15 9.42 -3.62
C ASP A 74 24.46 10.60 -4.55
N VAL A 75 23.42 11.29 -4.99
CA VAL A 75 23.54 12.47 -5.87
C VAL A 75 24.27 13.64 -5.21
N ILE A 76 24.25 13.76 -3.88
CA ILE A 76 24.94 14.83 -3.17
C ILE A 76 26.45 14.58 -3.24
N PHE A 77 26.87 13.37 -2.90
CA PHE A 77 28.27 12.96 -2.98
C PHE A 77 28.82 13.13 -4.41
N TRP A 78 28.02 12.79 -5.43
CA TRP A 78 28.41 13.04 -6.82
C TRP A 78 28.76 14.50 -7.09
N VAL A 79 27.93 15.43 -6.60
CA VAL A 79 28.13 16.88 -6.78
C VAL A 79 29.28 17.40 -5.93
N GLU A 80 29.44 16.94 -4.68
CA GLU A 80 30.59 17.28 -3.82
C GLU A 80 31.91 16.96 -4.53
N THR A 81 32.03 15.74 -5.07
CA THR A 81 33.22 15.29 -5.78
C THR A 81 33.41 16.03 -7.10
N ARG A 82 32.36 16.14 -7.93
CA ARG A 82 32.41 16.75 -9.26
C ARG A 82 32.78 18.23 -9.21
N ASP A 83 32.16 18.99 -8.31
CA ASP A 83 32.30 20.44 -8.24
C ASP A 83 33.38 20.87 -7.22
N HIS A 84 34.01 19.92 -6.53
CA HIS A 84 34.96 20.14 -5.44
C HIS A 84 34.39 21.08 -4.37
N VAL A 85 33.13 20.87 -4.00
CA VAL A 85 32.40 21.65 -3.01
C VAL A 85 32.11 20.82 -1.77
N ASP A 86 31.84 21.50 -0.66
CA ASP A 86 31.32 20.85 0.53
C ASP A 86 29.82 20.52 0.37
N PHE A 87 29.29 19.79 1.35
CA PHE A 87 27.90 19.39 1.44
C PHE A 87 26.92 20.55 1.16
N PHE A 88 27.13 21.72 1.75
CA PHE A 88 26.26 22.88 1.55
C PHE A 88 26.39 23.48 0.16
N GLY A 89 27.60 23.48 -0.42
CA GLY A 89 27.80 23.81 -1.82
C GLY A 89 27.01 22.87 -2.73
N ALA A 90 27.07 21.56 -2.48
CA ALA A 90 26.30 20.57 -3.25
C ALA A 90 24.78 20.78 -3.09
N LEU A 91 24.30 21.03 -1.86
CA LEU A 91 22.89 21.35 -1.61
C LEU A 91 22.45 22.60 -2.37
N ARG A 92 23.25 23.68 -2.41
CA ARG A 92 22.93 24.89 -3.17
C ARG A 92 22.82 24.61 -4.67
N THR A 93 23.76 23.84 -5.24
CA THR A 93 23.73 23.44 -6.65
C THR A 93 22.46 22.65 -6.97
N LEU A 94 22.16 21.64 -6.16
CA LEU A 94 21.00 20.78 -6.35
C LEU A 94 19.67 21.51 -6.12
N ALA A 95 19.61 22.45 -5.16
CA ALA A 95 18.41 23.23 -4.86
C ALA A 95 18.00 24.11 -6.04
N LYS A 96 18.98 24.79 -6.66
CA LYS A 96 18.77 25.57 -7.88
C LYS A 96 18.18 24.70 -8.99
N ARG A 97 18.73 23.49 -9.18
CA ARG A 97 18.19 22.51 -10.14
C ARG A 97 16.74 22.11 -9.81
N ALA A 98 16.45 21.86 -8.54
CA ALA A 98 15.15 21.39 -8.08
C ALA A 98 14.07 22.49 -8.01
N GLY A 99 14.41 23.75 -8.32
CA GLY A 99 13.53 24.90 -8.09
C GLY A 99 13.15 25.06 -6.62
N MET A 100 14.02 24.61 -5.71
CA MET A 100 13.85 24.75 -4.27
C MET A 100 14.53 26.04 -3.80
N PRO A 101 13.99 26.72 -2.77
CA PRO A 101 14.72 27.82 -2.13
C PRO A 101 16.06 27.29 -1.63
N GLU A 102 17.11 28.10 -1.71
CA GLU A 102 18.37 27.74 -1.06
C GLU A 102 18.09 27.51 0.43
N TRP A 103 18.77 26.53 1.02
CA TRP A 103 18.74 26.36 2.46
C TRP A 103 19.39 27.58 3.11
N GLU A 104 18.55 28.54 3.49
CA GLU A 104 18.95 29.66 4.32
C GLU A 104 19.39 29.09 5.67
N GLU A 105 20.60 29.47 6.08
CA GLU A 105 21.29 28.94 7.25
C GLU A 105 20.60 29.44 8.55
N HIS A 106 19.38 28.98 8.79
CA HIS A 106 18.64 29.26 10.02
C HIS A 106 19.13 28.35 11.17
N GLU A 107 19.71 27.19 10.83
CA GLU A 107 20.35 26.26 11.78
C GLU A 107 21.80 26.70 12.04
N LYS A 108 21.97 27.60 13.01
CA LYS A 108 23.28 28.16 13.41
C LYS A 108 24.20 27.16 14.10
N ASP A 109 23.77 25.93 14.35
CA ASP A 109 24.55 24.90 15.03
C ASP A 109 25.35 24.03 14.02
N PRO A 110 26.69 24.17 13.94
CA PRO A 110 27.53 23.35 13.08
C PRO A 110 27.56 21.87 13.51
N ALA A 111 27.27 21.55 14.77
CA ALA A 111 27.34 20.19 15.31
C ALA A 111 26.22 19.30 14.74
N LYS A 112 24.99 19.82 14.61
CA LYS A 112 23.87 19.09 14.00
C LYS A 112 24.06 18.81 12.51
N ARG A 113 24.70 19.73 11.80
CA ARG A 113 25.03 19.57 10.36
C ARG A 113 26.04 18.46 10.13
N LEU A 114 27.09 18.41 10.95
CA LEU A 114 28.04 17.31 10.95
C LEU A 114 27.36 16.00 11.36
N ALA A 115 26.46 16.03 12.35
CA ALA A 115 25.73 14.86 12.83
C ALA A 115 24.87 14.19 11.74
N PHE A 116 24.22 14.95 10.86
CA PHE A 116 23.44 14.38 9.74
C PHE A 116 24.30 13.58 8.75
N ARG A 117 25.44 14.16 8.32
CA ARG A 117 26.40 13.45 7.45
C ARG A 117 27.01 12.25 8.15
N VAL A 118 27.36 12.40 9.43
CA VAL A 118 27.85 11.32 10.28
C VAL A 118 26.83 10.18 10.38
N GLN A 119 25.54 10.48 10.48
CA GLN A 119 24.47 9.48 10.53
C GLN A 119 24.36 8.71 9.21
N MET A 120 24.27 9.40 8.07
CA MET A 120 24.20 8.75 6.76
C MET A 120 25.41 7.83 6.53
N ASN A 121 26.61 8.35 6.82
CA ASN A 121 27.84 7.56 6.74
C ASN A 121 27.80 6.35 7.68
N ALA A 122 27.32 6.51 8.92
CA ALA A 122 27.24 5.41 9.89
C ALA A 122 26.33 4.28 9.41
N PHE A 123 25.18 4.61 8.80
CA PHE A 123 24.23 3.60 8.35
C PHE A 123 24.68 2.90 7.07
N ASP A 124 25.29 3.60 6.13
CA ASP A 124 25.86 2.95 4.95
C ASP A 124 27.03 2.03 5.34
N ILE A 125 27.91 2.45 6.28
CA ILE A 125 28.97 1.59 6.85
C ILE A 125 28.39 0.35 7.53
N ALA A 126 27.35 0.54 8.36
CA ALA A 126 26.73 -0.57 9.07
C ALA A 126 26.07 -1.56 8.10
N GLN A 127 25.45 -1.05 7.02
CA GLN A 127 24.85 -1.89 5.99
C GLN A 127 25.87 -2.80 5.30
N GLU A 128 27.06 -2.28 4.97
CA GLU A 128 28.14 -3.10 4.37
C GLU A 128 28.54 -4.26 5.30
N LEU A 129 28.67 -3.98 6.61
CA LEU A 129 28.98 -5.03 7.59
C LEU A 129 27.82 -6.01 7.78
N PHE A 130 26.58 -5.54 7.84
CA PHE A 130 25.42 -6.41 7.99
C PHE A 130 25.26 -7.34 6.78
N GLU A 131 25.48 -6.86 5.55
CA GLU A 131 25.46 -7.70 4.35
C GLU A 131 26.63 -8.71 4.38
N LYS A 132 27.83 -8.28 4.76
CA LYS A 132 28.98 -9.17 4.95
C LYS A 132 28.67 -10.30 5.94
N TRP A 133 28.09 -9.98 7.09
CA TRP A 133 27.74 -10.97 8.11
C TRP A 133 26.59 -11.87 7.68
N MET A 134 25.62 -11.36 6.91
CA MET A 134 24.52 -12.14 6.36
C MET A 134 25.03 -13.30 5.50
N LEU A 135 25.97 -13.00 4.61
CA LEU A 135 26.53 -13.98 3.68
C LEU A 135 27.46 -15.00 4.36
N ALA A 136 27.94 -14.69 5.56
CA ALA A 136 28.83 -15.54 6.33
C ALA A 136 28.10 -16.41 7.37
N ASP A 137 26.84 -16.12 7.70
CA ASP A 137 26.08 -16.83 8.74
C ASP A 137 25.11 -17.85 8.13
N GLU A 138 25.42 -19.13 8.33
CA GLU A 138 24.64 -20.25 7.77
C GLU A 138 23.20 -20.28 8.29
N GLN A 139 22.99 -20.01 9.58
CA GLN A 139 21.65 -20.03 10.18
C GLN A 139 20.77 -18.89 9.63
N ALA A 140 21.34 -17.70 9.44
CA ALA A 140 20.63 -16.58 8.84
C ALA A 140 20.24 -16.86 7.38
N MET A 141 21.15 -17.45 6.59
CA MET A 141 20.90 -17.84 5.21
C MET A 141 19.84 -18.95 5.11
N GLU A 142 19.93 -19.97 5.97
CA GLU A 142 18.94 -21.05 6.03
C GLU A 142 17.56 -20.51 6.44
N TYR A 143 17.50 -19.58 7.39
CA TYR A 143 16.25 -18.91 7.76
C TYR A 143 15.59 -18.22 6.57
N LEU A 144 16.32 -17.42 5.79
CA LEU A 144 15.76 -16.75 4.61
C LEU A 144 15.36 -17.74 3.51
N LYS A 145 16.14 -18.81 3.32
CA LYS A 145 15.82 -19.90 2.39
C LYS A 145 14.55 -20.64 2.80
N ASP A 146 14.35 -20.89 4.09
CA ASP A 146 13.12 -21.48 4.63
C ASP A 146 11.91 -20.55 4.43
N ARG A 147 12.13 -19.23 4.47
CA ARG A 147 11.13 -18.21 4.11
C ARG A 147 10.92 -18.04 2.59
N GLY A 148 11.62 -18.82 1.76
CA GLY A 148 11.47 -18.80 0.30
C GLY A 148 12.09 -17.60 -0.41
N ILE A 149 13.03 -16.91 0.24
CA ILE A 149 13.78 -15.78 -0.33
C ILE A 149 14.98 -16.30 -1.12
N HIS A 150 15.10 -15.90 -2.39
CA HIS A 150 16.23 -16.29 -3.24
C HIS A 150 17.50 -15.52 -2.91
N GLU A 151 18.67 -16.11 -3.14
CA GLU A 151 19.95 -15.47 -2.85
C GLU A 151 20.15 -14.13 -3.58
N ASN A 152 19.69 -14.03 -4.83
CA ASN A 152 19.70 -12.78 -5.59
C ASN A 152 18.81 -11.69 -4.98
N THR A 153 17.77 -12.08 -4.24
CA THR A 153 16.91 -11.17 -3.49
C THR A 153 17.56 -10.72 -2.18
N ILE A 154 18.44 -11.55 -1.59
CA ILE A 154 19.17 -11.23 -0.36
C ILE A 154 20.22 -10.16 -0.64
N ARG A 155 21.08 -10.39 -1.64
CA ARG A 155 22.21 -9.51 -1.97
C ARG A 155 21.76 -8.16 -2.48
N LEU A 156 22.50 -7.11 -2.16
CA LEU A 156 22.27 -5.80 -2.77
C LEU A 156 22.59 -5.83 -4.27
N VAL A 157 23.63 -6.60 -4.63
CA VAL A 157 24.11 -6.81 -6.00
C VAL A 157 24.59 -8.25 -6.15
N THR A 158 24.14 -8.91 -7.21
CA THR A 158 24.73 -10.15 -7.69
C THR A 158 25.54 -9.86 -8.95
N TYR A 159 26.80 -10.27 -8.93
CA TYR A 159 27.70 -10.23 -10.09
C TYR A 159 27.69 -11.60 -10.79
N GLY A 160 27.72 -11.59 -12.11
CA GLY A 160 27.94 -12.77 -12.93
C GLY A 160 29.42 -13.12 -13.06
N GLU A 161 29.71 -14.08 -13.91
CA GLU A 161 31.09 -14.51 -14.19
C GLU A 161 31.95 -13.35 -14.69
N GLU A 162 33.23 -13.42 -14.33
CA GLU A 162 34.24 -12.50 -14.78
C GLU A 162 34.57 -12.79 -16.24
N ASP A 163 34.50 -11.78 -17.11
CA ASP A 163 34.86 -11.95 -18.51
C ASP A 163 36.39 -12.03 -18.70
N LYS A 164 36.82 -12.32 -19.93
CA LYS A 164 38.23 -12.43 -20.32
C LYS A 164 39.07 -11.16 -20.07
N HIS A 165 38.44 -10.05 -19.71
CA HIS A 165 39.08 -8.78 -19.41
C HIS A 165 39.06 -8.44 -17.92
N GLY A 166 38.65 -9.38 -17.06
CA GLY A 166 38.58 -9.16 -15.61
C GLY A 166 37.33 -8.40 -15.16
N VAL A 167 36.33 -8.24 -16.02
CA VAL A 167 35.13 -7.43 -15.73
C VAL A 167 33.97 -8.34 -15.33
N ARG A 168 33.39 -8.09 -14.16
CA ARG A 168 32.16 -8.75 -13.70
C ARG A 168 30.94 -7.89 -13.99
N ARG A 169 29.95 -8.46 -14.68
CA ARG A 169 28.68 -7.78 -14.95
C ARG A 169 27.73 -7.99 -13.78
N ILE A 170 26.99 -6.95 -13.42
CA ILE A 170 25.84 -7.11 -12.51
C ILE A 170 24.74 -7.86 -13.25
N ILE A 171 24.24 -8.95 -12.65
CA ILE A 171 23.19 -9.80 -13.20
C ILE A 171 21.87 -9.71 -12.40
N ALA A 172 21.92 -9.31 -11.13
CA ALA A 172 20.74 -9.04 -10.31
C ALA A 172 21.04 -8.00 -9.23
N ARG A 173 20.00 -7.38 -8.67
CA ARG A 173 20.06 -6.52 -7.48
C ARG A 173 18.85 -6.80 -6.61
N GLY A 174 19.09 -7.27 -5.39
CA GLY A 174 18.05 -7.62 -4.43
C GLY A 174 17.83 -6.54 -3.39
N ALA A 175 17.22 -6.92 -2.27
CA ALA A 175 16.87 -6.07 -1.14
C ALA A 175 18.08 -5.58 -0.32
N GLY A 176 19.23 -6.25 -0.39
CA GLY A 176 20.38 -5.94 0.47
C GLY A 176 20.13 -6.32 1.93
N LEU A 177 19.52 -7.47 2.16
CA LEU A 177 19.27 -7.93 3.52
C LEU A 177 20.59 -8.17 4.25
N GLY A 178 20.62 -7.78 5.52
CA GLY A 178 21.77 -7.93 6.38
C GLY A 178 21.49 -8.90 7.54
N PHE A 179 22.51 -9.17 8.34
CA PHE A 179 22.40 -9.90 9.60
C PHE A 179 23.02 -9.06 10.72
N SER A 180 22.38 -9.00 11.88
CA SER A 180 22.87 -8.20 13.01
C SER A 180 24.17 -8.72 13.63
N GLY A 181 24.62 -9.90 13.21
CA GLY A 181 25.71 -10.62 13.82
C GLY A 181 25.28 -11.36 15.07
N ARG A 182 26.26 -11.90 15.81
CA ARG A 182 26.04 -12.69 17.03
C ARG A 182 26.51 -12.00 18.30
N GLY A 183 26.55 -10.66 18.30
CA GLY A 183 27.05 -9.87 19.42
C GLY A 183 26.32 -10.13 20.75
N GLY A 184 25.03 -10.48 20.69
CA GLY A 184 24.21 -10.84 21.84
C GLY A 184 23.97 -12.34 22.07
N ASP A 185 24.62 -13.23 21.31
CA ASP A 185 24.40 -14.67 21.37
C ASP A 185 25.08 -15.28 22.60
N ARG A 186 24.29 -15.62 23.63
CA ARG A 186 24.83 -16.15 24.90
C ARG A 186 25.27 -17.62 24.82
N SER A 187 24.97 -18.33 23.74
CA SER A 187 25.45 -19.71 23.57
C SER A 187 26.88 -19.79 23.03
N LEU A 188 27.45 -18.67 22.59
CA LEU A 188 28.81 -18.59 22.08
C LEU A 188 29.79 -18.05 23.11
N GLU A 189 31.06 -18.38 22.93
CA GLU A 189 32.15 -17.80 23.73
C GLU A 189 32.18 -16.27 23.58
N ARG A 190 32.59 -15.59 24.65
CA ARG A 190 32.64 -14.11 24.69
C ARG A 190 33.54 -13.53 23.60
N THR A 191 34.63 -14.19 23.25
CA THR A 191 35.54 -13.78 22.16
C THR A 191 34.87 -13.89 20.80
N ALA A 192 34.09 -14.95 20.56
CA ALA A 192 33.36 -15.16 19.32
C ALA A 192 32.23 -14.13 19.10
N THR A 193 31.65 -13.60 20.19
CA THR A 193 30.64 -12.53 20.12
C THR A 193 31.24 -11.13 20.10
N ALA A 194 32.36 -10.90 20.82
CA ALA A 194 33.07 -9.62 20.88
C ALA A 194 33.48 -9.11 19.50
N ARG A 195 33.90 -10.00 18.59
CA ARG A 195 34.34 -9.64 17.23
C ARG A 195 33.33 -8.78 16.46
N TYR A 196 32.03 -9.01 16.63
CA TYR A 196 30.99 -8.25 15.92
C TYR A 196 30.93 -6.79 16.41
N TRP A 197 31.12 -6.59 17.70
CA TRP A 197 31.17 -5.25 18.30
C TRP A 197 32.45 -4.53 17.90
N GLU A 198 33.59 -5.22 17.98
CA GLU A 198 34.91 -4.67 17.62
C GLU A 198 34.98 -4.29 16.13
N GLU A 199 34.42 -5.14 15.25
CA GLU A 199 34.39 -4.88 13.81
C GLU A 199 33.48 -3.69 13.46
N MET A 200 32.28 -3.60 14.03
CA MET A 200 31.40 -2.44 13.85
C MET A 200 32.02 -1.16 14.40
N GLN A 201 32.60 -1.21 15.60
CA GLN A 201 33.28 -0.08 16.22
C GLN A 201 34.42 0.42 15.33
N SER A 202 35.27 -0.50 14.86
CA SER A 202 36.42 -0.17 14.02
C SER A 202 35.99 0.43 12.68
N ALA A 203 34.92 -0.11 12.07
CA ALA A 203 34.40 0.40 10.80
C ALA A 203 33.80 1.81 10.95
N LEU A 204 33.03 2.05 12.01
CA LEU A 204 32.49 3.38 12.32
C LEU A 204 33.61 4.40 12.55
N GLN A 205 34.63 4.05 13.34
CA GLN A 205 35.78 4.91 13.59
C GLN A 205 36.59 5.20 12.33
N ALA A 206 36.83 4.18 11.50
CA ALA A 206 37.51 4.33 10.21
C ALA A 206 36.71 5.22 9.24
N GLY A 207 35.38 5.21 9.34
CA GLY A 207 34.49 6.11 8.63
C GLY A 207 34.33 7.51 9.25
N GLY A 208 35.08 7.81 10.32
CA GLY A 208 35.02 9.12 11.00
C GLY A 208 33.73 9.35 11.80
N VAL A 209 33.01 8.29 12.18
CA VAL A 209 31.78 8.37 12.98
C VAL A 209 32.15 8.38 14.47
N PRO A 210 31.84 9.45 15.24
CA PRO A 210 31.98 9.43 16.69
C PRO A 210 31.08 8.36 17.30
N LEU A 211 31.65 7.53 18.17
CA LEU A 211 30.93 6.38 18.76
C LEU A 211 29.84 6.78 19.76
N ASP A 212 29.89 8.00 20.27
CA ASP A 212 28.88 8.62 21.11
C ASP A 212 27.89 9.48 20.31
N SER A 213 27.95 9.48 18.98
CA SER A 213 26.90 10.09 18.15
C SER A 213 25.58 9.30 18.28
N PRO A 214 24.41 9.96 18.10
CA PRO A 214 23.13 9.26 18.14
C PRO A 214 23.03 8.07 17.18
N ALA A 215 23.59 8.19 15.97
CA ALA A 215 23.60 7.12 14.98
C ALA A 215 24.45 5.91 15.42
N ALA A 216 25.65 6.14 15.96
CA ALA A 216 26.48 5.08 16.49
C ALA A 216 25.83 4.40 17.70
N VAL A 217 25.23 5.17 18.61
CA VAL A 217 24.48 4.65 19.76
C VAL A 217 23.23 3.87 19.33
N ALA A 218 22.56 4.26 18.24
CA ALA A 218 21.45 3.50 17.67
C ALA A 218 21.88 2.09 17.23
N LEU A 219 23.06 1.97 16.62
CA LEU A 219 23.64 0.71 16.16
C LEU A 219 24.21 -0.12 17.31
N MET A 220 25.05 0.49 18.14
CA MET A 220 25.89 -0.17 19.17
C MET A 220 25.25 -0.22 20.56
N GLY A 221 24.19 0.56 20.80
CA GLY A 221 23.62 0.76 22.12
C GLY A 221 24.55 1.57 23.03
N LEU A 222 24.11 1.77 24.28
CA LEU A 222 24.86 2.52 25.28
C LEU A 222 24.62 1.91 26.66
N ARG A 223 25.70 1.74 27.45
CA ARG A 223 25.65 1.33 28.87
C ARG A 223 26.50 2.23 29.77
N GLU A 224 27.52 2.85 29.19
CA GLU A 224 28.52 3.65 29.86
C GLU A 224 28.83 4.87 28.99
N TRP A 225 29.06 6.02 29.61
CA TRP A 225 29.45 7.25 28.91
C TRP A 225 30.42 8.05 29.78
N GLY A 226 31.65 8.21 29.30
CA GLY A 226 32.74 8.74 30.12
C GLY A 226 33.00 7.87 31.35
N LYS A 227 32.80 8.45 32.55
CA LYS A 227 32.90 7.72 33.83
C LYS A 227 31.55 7.24 34.37
N LEU A 228 30.45 7.64 33.75
CA LEU A 228 29.09 7.32 34.18
C LEU A 228 28.70 5.91 33.69
N ARG A 229 27.82 5.24 34.44
CA ARG A 229 27.27 3.92 34.09
C ARG A 229 25.75 3.87 34.32
N GLY A 230 25.09 2.92 33.65
CA GLY A 230 23.67 2.64 33.91
C GLY A 230 22.77 3.84 33.59
N ALA A 231 21.80 4.10 34.47
CA ALA A 231 20.84 5.20 34.31
C ALA A 231 21.50 6.58 34.19
N GLU A 232 22.57 6.83 34.96
CA GLU A 232 23.30 8.10 34.92
C GLU A 232 23.99 8.32 33.57
N ALA A 233 24.61 7.26 33.01
CA ALA A 233 25.23 7.33 31.68
C ALA A 233 24.20 7.68 30.60
N ILE A 234 23.04 7.03 30.62
CA ILE A 234 21.99 7.26 29.62
C ILE A 234 21.44 8.67 29.75
N THR A 235 21.11 9.10 30.96
CA THR A 235 20.53 10.43 31.21
C THR A 235 21.51 11.51 30.76
N GLY A 236 22.77 11.44 31.21
CA GLY A 236 23.78 12.41 30.81
C GLY A 236 24.06 12.43 29.31
N TRP A 237 24.11 11.27 28.66
CA TRP A 237 24.30 11.20 27.21
C TRP A 237 23.09 11.74 26.43
N CYS A 238 21.87 11.44 26.87
CA CYS A 238 20.64 11.92 26.26
C CYS A 238 20.53 13.45 26.38
N GLU A 239 20.79 14.01 27.57
CA GLU A 239 20.83 15.46 27.81
C GLU A 239 21.85 16.16 26.91
N ALA A 240 23.07 15.60 26.80
CA ALA A 240 24.13 16.15 25.95
C ALA A 240 23.78 16.17 24.46
N ASN A 241 22.87 15.30 24.01
CA ASN A 241 22.41 15.21 22.63
C ASN A 241 21.02 15.82 22.40
N GLY A 242 20.40 16.43 23.42
CA GLY A 242 19.05 16.98 23.32
C GLY A 242 17.97 15.93 23.04
N ILE A 243 18.15 14.72 23.55
CA ILE A 243 17.27 13.56 23.34
C ILE A 243 16.48 13.31 24.62
N GLU A 244 15.17 13.10 24.51
CA GLU A 244 14.35 12.66 25.65
C GLU A 244 14.53 11.14 25.86
N PRO A 245 15.03 10.68 27.02
CA PRO A 245 15.27 9.26 27.25
C PRO A 245 13.97 8.48 27.46
N LYS A 246 13.89 7.27 26.92
CA LYS A 246 12.78 6.36 27.25
C LYS A 246 12.90 5.87 28.69
N GLY A 247 11.79 5.81 29.40
CA GLY A 247 11.74 5.24 30.76
C GLY A 247 12.35 3.82 30.84
N ARG A 248 12.11 2.98 29.83
CA ARG A 248 12.72 1.64 29.73
C ARG A 248 14.23 1.65 29.53
N TRP A 249 14.83 2.72 29.00
CA TRP A 249 16.29 2.82 28.89
C TRP A 249 16.88 3.06 30.26
N ILE A 250 16.31 4.04 30.98
CA ILE A 250 16.71 4.40 32.34
C ILE A 250 16.55 3.21 33.28
N SER A 251 15.39 2.56 33.29
CA SER A 251 15.12 1.42 34.17
C SER A 251 16.07 0.23 33.90
N ASN A 252 16.45 0.01 32.64
CA ASN A 252 17.35 -1.08 32.27
C ASN A 252 18.84 -0.70 32.36
N GLY A 253 19.16 0.56 32.67
CA GLY A 253 20.52 1.06 32.66
C GLY A 253 21.22 0.90 31.30
N ARG A 254 20.46 0.85 30.18
CA ARG A 254 21.02 0.79 28.83
C ARG A 254 20.10 1.27 27.72
N ILE A 255 20.69 1.80 26.66
CA ILE A 255 20.07 1.93 25.34
C ILE A 255 20.33 0.62 24.56
N PRO A 256 19.29 -0.03 24.01
CA PRO A 256 19.45 -1.26 23.23
C PRO A 256 20.18 -1.01 21.90
N SER A 257 20.77 -2.08 21.35
CA SER A 257 21.56 -2.03 20.12
C SER A 257 20.95 -2.90 19.01
N MET A 258 21.33 -2.62 17.76
CA MET A 258 21.03 -3.47 16.62
C MET A 258 21.75 -4.83 16.68
N LEU A 259 22.96 -4.87 17.26
CA LEU A 259 23.80 -6.08 17.36
C LEU A 259 23.42 -7.00 18.54
N GLY A 260 22.58 -6.51 19.45
CA GLY A 260 22.33 -7.15 20.74
C GLY A 260 21.44 -8.39 20.72
N VAL A 261 20.82 -8.70 19.57
CA VAL A 261 20.07 -9.95 19.35
C VAL A 261 20.29 -10.37 17.89
N PRO A 262 20.62 -11.65 17.62
CA PRO A 262 20.72 -12.18 16.25
C PRO A 262 19.41 -12.05 15.48
N GLY A 263 19.48 -11.51 14.28
CA GLY A 263 18.30 -11.28 13.44
C GLY A 263 18.63 -10.73 12.05
N ILE A 264 17.69 -10.91 11.14
CA ILE A 264 17.75 -10.35 9.78
C ILE A 264 17.54 -8.84 9.86
N ILE A 265 18.43 -8.08 9.24
CA ILE A 265 18.39 -6.63 9.08
C ILE A 265 17.74 -6.29 7.74
N PHE A 266 16.80 -5.36 7.78
CA PHE A 266 16.20 -4.73 6.62
C PHE A 266 16.69 -3.27 6.58
N PRO A 267 17.56 -2.91 5.62
CA PRO A 267 17.94 -1.51 5.42
C PRO A 267 16.81 -0.76 4.71
N HIS A 268 16.41 0.39 5.25
CA HIS A 268 15.44 1.27 4.63
C HIS A 268 16.21 2.24 3.72
N ILE A 269 16.36 1.85 2.45
CA ILE A 269 17.14 2.60 1.46
C ILE A 269 16.21 3.51 0.66
N HIS A 270 16.36 4.82 0.82
CA HIS A 270 15.60 5.81 0.05
C HIS A 270 16.45 7.06 -0.21
N GLY A 271 16.27 7.67 -1.38
CA GLY A 271 17.04 8.87 -1.77
C GLY A 271 18.56 8.63 -1.76
N GLY A 272 18.99 7.43 -2.15
CA GLY A 272 20.39 7.09 -2.35
C GLY A 272 21.17 6.58 -1.16
N ALA A 273 20.59 6.57 0.04
CA ALA A 273 21.30 6.18 1.27
C ALA A 273 20.43 5.33 2.20
N VAL A 274 21.05 4.61 3.12
CA VAL A 274 20.34 3.95 4.21
C VAL A 274 19.86 5.00 5.23
N GLN A 275 18.54 5.12 5.39
CA GLN A 275 17.93 6.10 6.30
C GLN A 275 17.60 5.49 7.67
N TYR A 276 17.37 4.18 7.72
CA TYR A 276 16.88 3.51 8.91
C TYR A 276 17.13 2.00 8.83
N PHE A 277 17.10 1.33 9.98
CA PHE A 277 17.17 -0.13 10.06
C PHE A 277 16.02 -0.71 10.90
N SER A 278 15.52 -1.84 10.42
CA SER A 278 14.67 -2.72 11.20
C SER A 278 15.27 -4.12 11.25
N ARG A 279 14.97 -4.86 12.31
CA ARG A 279 15.46 -6.22 12.54
C ARG A 279 14.31 -7.18 12.82
N ARG A 280 14.32 -8.34 12.17
CA ARG A 280 13.53 -9.52 12.55
C ARG A 280 14.44 -10.50 13.26
N ASN A 281 14.18 -10.77 14.54
CA ASN A 281 14.94 -11.78 15.28
C ASN A 281 14.73 -13.17 14.64
N ILE A 282 15.76 -14.00 14.65
CA ILE A 282 15.70 -15.39 14.15
C ILE A 282 15.62 -16.37 15.32
N PRO A 283 15.08 -17.59 15.15
CA PRO A 283 15.08 -18.61 16.19
C PRO A 283 16.48 -18.97 16.72
N PRO A 284 16.62 -19.31 18.00
CA PRO A 284 15.61 -19.21 19.07
C PRO A 284 15.47 -17.79 19.65
N PHE A 285 16.14 -16.78 19.09
CA PHE A 285 16.21 -15.43 19.63
C PHE A 285 14.95 -14.58 19.40
N ASP A 286 13.99 -15.07 18.62
CA ASP A 286 12.65 -14.49 18.49
C ASP A 286 11.70 -14.91 19.62
N GLU A 287 12.16 -15.78 20.52
CA GLU A 287 11.49 -16.24 21.73
C GLU A 287 12.32 -15.81 22.96
N GLN A 288 11.70 -15.15 23.94
CA GLN A 288 12.28 -14.91 25.27
C GLN A 288 11.43 -15.61 26.31
N VAL A 289 12.05 -16.14 27.36
CA VAL A 289 11.32 -16.64 28.52
C VAL A 289 11.25 -15.52 29.56
N ASN A 290 10.05 -15.15 30.01
CA ASN A 290 9.85 -14.17 31.07
C ASN A 290 10.22 -14.78 32.45
N GLU A 291 10.17 -13.96 33.51
CA GLU A 291 10.52 -14.42 34.87
C GLU A 291 9.61 -15.55 35.36
N ASP A 292 8.39 -15.67 34.81
CA ASP A 292 7.39 -16.68 35.13
C ASP A 292 7.57 -17.99 34.33
N GLY A 293 8.58 -18.08 33.46
CA GLY A 293 8.82 -19.25 32.62
C GLY A 293 7.97 -19.31 31.35
N GLU A 294 7.16 -18.29 31.07
CA GLU A 294 6.36 -18.18 29.85
C GLU A 294 7.17 -17.61 28.69
N THR A 295 6.94 -18.11 27.48
CA THR A 295 7.62 -17.60 26.29
C THR A 295 6.94 -16.33 25.76
N GLU A 296 7.60 -15.18 25.88
CA GLU A 296 7.27 -13.93 25.19
C GLU A 296 7.97 -13.89 23.82
N GLU A 297 7.20 -13.85 22.73
CA GLU A 297 7.77 -13.66 21.39
C GLU A 297 8.25 -12.22 21.18
N ARG A 298 9.56 -12.02 21.02
CA ARG A 298 10.15 -10.74 20.58
C ARG A 298 10.54 -10.84 19.12
N LYS A 299 9.55 -10.71 18.26
CA LYS A 299 9.71 -10.92 16.82
C LYS A 299 10.62 -9.90 16.14
N SER A 300 10.60 -8.65 16.56
CA SER A 300 11.29 -7.57 15.85
C SER A 300 11.88 -6.52 16.79
N TYR A 301 12.83 -5.76 16.25
CA TYR A 301 13.41 -4.58 16.86
C TYR A 301 13.62 -3.53 15.77
N ASN A 302 13.15 -2.30 15.99
CA ASN A 302 13.35 -1.19 15.08
C ASN A 302 14.18 -0.13 15.80
N LEU A 303 14.99 0.63 15.06
CA LEU A 303 15.79 1.70 15.66
C LEU A 303 14.89 2.70 16.41
N PRO A 304 15.26 3.14 17.62
CA PRO A 304 14.46 4.14 18.31
C PRO A 304 14.43 5.45 17.54
N ASN A 305 13.23 5.97 17.26
CA ASN A 305 13.02 7.21 16.52
C ASN A 305 13.84 8.37 17.09
N GLU A 306 13.97 8.42 18.41
CA GLU A 306 14.69 9.44 19.17
C GLU A 306 16.18 9.51 18.80
N LEU A 307 16.77 8.42 18.30
CA LEU A 307 18.18 8.35 17.93
C LEU A 307 18.43 8.61 16.44
N VAL A 308 17.36 8.69 15.63
CA VAL A 308 17.45 8.67 14.15
C VAL A 308 16.58 9.73 13.48
N GLY A 309 16.44 10.90 14.10
CA GLY A 309 15.75 12.04 13.51
C GLY A 309 14.23 12.06 13.73
N GLY A 310 13.74 11.37 14.77
CA GLY A 310 12.37 11.52 15.29
C GLY A 310 11.28 10.78 14.51
N ARG A 311 11.61 10.03 13.45
CA ARG A 311 10.64 9.31 12.62
C ARG A 311 11.04 7.88 12.35
N LYS A 312 10.03 7.02 12.18
CA LYS A 312 10.20 5.65 11.72
C LYS A 312 9.94 5.60 10.23
N GLU A 313 10.96 5.22 9.47
CA GLU A 313 10.90 5.19 8.02
C GLU A 313 10.09 3.99 7.52
N LEU A 314 9.34 4.18 6.43
CA LEU A 314 8.75 3.07 5.68
C LEU A 314 9.86 2.25 5.01
N TYR A 315 9.58 0.98 4.73
CA TYR A 315 10.51 0.12 4.00
C TYR A 315 10.07 0.01 2.53
N PHE A 316 10.85 0.59 1.62
CA PHE A 316 10.64 0.46 0.18
C PHE A 316 11.45 -0.73 -0.34
N ASN A 317 10.80 -1.65 -1.06
CA ASN A 317 11.50 -2.80 -1.58
C ASN A 317 12.41 -2.44 -2.77
N HIS A 318 13.16 -3.42 -3.25
CA HIS A 318 14.16 -3.26 -4.30
C HIS A 318 13.60 -2.99 -5.70
N CYS A 319 12.28 -3.11 -5.89
CA CYS A 319 11.59 -2.83 -7.15
C CYS A 319 10.83 -1.51 -7.12
N TYR A 320 10.73 -0.85 -5.97
CA TYR A 320 10.06 0.43 -5.86
C TYR A 320 10.89 1.54 -6.51
N TYR A 321 10.20 2.39 -7.27
CA TYR A 321 10.75 3.61 -7.84
C TYR A 321 9.66 4.68 -7.92
N SER A 322 10.05 5.95 -7.98
CA SER A 322 9.09 7.06 -7.86
C SER A 322 8.07 7.16 -8.99
N LYS A 323 8.30 6.52 -10.15
CA LYS A 323 7.37 6.54 -11.28
C LYS A 323 6.59 5.24 -11.44
N ALA A 324 6.65 4.32 -10.48
CA ALA A 324 5.85 3.10 -10.50
C ALA A 324 4.37 3.42 -10.70
N THR A 325 3.68 2.73 -11.60
CA THR A 325 2.24 2.93 -11.81
C THR A 325 1.42 2.25 -10.72
N GLU A 326 1.93 1.14 -10.22
CA GLU A 326 1.28 0.26 -9.24
C GLU A 326 2.20 0.07 -8.03
N VAL A 327 1.66 0.20 -6.82
CA VAL A 327 2.42 0.01 -5.58
C VAL A 327 1.61 -0.84 -4.60
N VAL A 328 2.25 -1.85 -4.02
CA VAL A 328 1.67 -2.71 -2.99
C VAL A 328 2.09 -2.25 -1.59
N ILE A 329 1.12 -1.88 -0.77
CA ILE A 329 1.31 -1.54 0.65
C ILE A 329 1.10 -2.81 1.48
N VAL A 330 2.09 -3.14 2.30
CA VAL A 330 2.10 -4.33 3.16
C VAL A 330 2.44 -3.95 4.61
N GLU A 331 2.21 -4.86 5.55
CA GLU A 331 2.55 -4.63 6.96
C GLU A 331 4.05 -4.84 7.24
N GLY A 332 4.60 -5.97 6.77
CA GLY A 332 5.94 -6.44 7.07
C GLY A 332 6.95 -6.22 5.95
N GLN A 333 8.22 -6.02 6.34
CA GLN A 333 9.33 -5.87 5.41
C GLN A 333 9.56 -7.17 4.61
N MET A 334 9.33 -8.34 5.22
CA MET A 334 9.47 -9.63 4.55
C MET A 334 8.46 -9.79 3.41
N ASP A 335 7.23 -9.27 3.57
CA ASP A 335 6.21 -9.27 2.53
C ASP A 335 6.63 -8.35 1.38
N ALA A 336 7.17 -7.17 1.69
CA ALA A 336 7.65 -6.24 0.67
C ALA A 336 8.83 -6.84 -0.12
N VAL A 337 9.75 -7.54 0.56
CA VAL A 337 10.84 -8.29 -0.09
C VAL A 337 10.28 -9.40 -0.99
N THR A 338 9.29 -10.15 -0.49
CA THR A 338 8.65 -11.23 -1.25
C THR A 338 7.96 -10.68 -2.50
N GLN A 339 7.24 -9.57 -2.40
CA GLN A 339 6.62 -8.90 -3.56
C GLN A 339 7.66 -8.46 -4.60
N GLY A 340 8.81 -7.95 -4.14
CA GLY A 340 9.90 -7.53 -5.02
C GLY A 340 10.52 -8.70 -5.78
N GLN A 341 10.58 -9.88 -5.16
CA GLN A 341 11.02 -11.11 -5.83
C GLN A 341 10.16 -11.46 -7.06
N TYR A 342 8.89 -11.03 -7.09
CA TYR A 342 7.98 -11.16 -8.24
C TYR A 342 7.91 -9.90 -9.12
N GLY A 343 8.79 -8.92 -8.88
CA GLY A 343 8.88 -7.69 -9.67
C GLY A 343 7.86 -6.61 -9.31
N TYR A 344 7.14 -6.74 -8.18
CA TYR A 344 6.18 -5.73 -7.75
C TYR A 344 6.85 -4.68 -6.85
N ALA A 345 6.63 -3.41 -7.15
CA ALA A 345 6.99 -2.31 -6.26
C ALA A 345 6.14 -2.40 -4.98
N ALA A 346 6.80 -2.48 -3.81
CA ALA A 346 6.10 -2.63 -2.54
C ALA A 346 6.71 -1.76 -1.44
N VAL A 347 5.84 -1.33 -0.52
CA VAL A 347 6.18 -0.48 0.62
C VAL A 347 5.59 -1.11 1.88
N ALA A 348 6.43 -1.38 2.89
CA ALA A 348 5.97 -1.87 4.18
C ALA A 348 5.86 -0.73 5.20
N THR A 349 4.81 -0.74 6.01
CA THR A 349 4.68 0.17 7.17
C THR A 349 5.57 -0.23 8.34
N ALA A 350 6.26 -1.38 8.24
CA ALA A 350 7.38 -1.79 9.09
C ALA A 350 7.05 -1.84 10.59
N GLY A 351 5.82 -2.24 10.93
CA GLY A 351 5.35 -2.30 12.32
C GLY A 351 5.01 -0.92 12.91
N VAL A 352 4.74 0.08 12.07
CA VAL A 352 3.97 1.26 12.45
C VAL A 352 2.58 1.08 11.87
N GLY A 353 1.55 1.13 12.71
CA GLY A 353 0.18 1.19 12.21
C GLY A 353 0.00 2.45 11.37
N TRP A 354 -0.79 2.37 10.29
CA TRP A 354 -0.98 3.51 9.38
C TRP A 354 -1.56 4.75 10.07
N LYS A 355 -2.12 4.62 11.29
CA LYS A 355 -2.62 5.73 12.12
C LYS A 355 -1.54 6.69 12.61
N ASN A 356 -0.25 6.34 12.52
CA ASN A 356 0.83 7.27 12.81
C ASN A 356 0.85 8.42 11.79
N GLU A 357 1.00 9.66 12.25
CA GLU A 357 0.92 10.86 11.40
C GLU A 357 1.91 10.83 10.22
N HIS A 358 3.15 10.41 10.45
CA HIS A 358 4.15 10.32 9.39
C HIS A 358 3.76 9.25 8.36
N THR A 359 3.30 8.08 8.81
CA THR A 359 2.81 7.03 7.91
C THR A 359 1.59 7.48 7.11
N GLN A 360 0.65 8.23 7.70
CA GLN A 360 -0.49 8.78 6.96
C GLN A 360 -0.03 9.73 5.86
N LYS A 361 0.90 10.65 6.16
CA LYS A 361 1.45 11.59 5.17
C LYS A 361 2.10 10.85 4.01
N GLU A 362 2.90 9.83 4.29
CA GLU A 362 3.56 9.03 3.25
C GLU A 362 2.58 8.19 2.43
N LEU A 363 1.59 7.53 3.06
CA LEU A 363 0.57 6.77 2.33
C LEU A 363 -0.30 7.67 1.46
N ALA A 364 -0.71 8.85 1.95
CA ALA A 364 -1.44 9.84 1.17
C ALA A 364 -0.61 10.38 0.00
N ARG A 365 0.70 10.56 0.20
CA ARG A 365 1.63 10.92 -0.88
C ARG A 365 1.69 9.83 -1.93
N LEU A 366 1.89 8.57 -1.52
CA LEU A 366 1.92 7.43 -2.43
C LEU A 366 0.61 7.32 -3.22
N ALA A 367 -0.53 7.50 -2.56
CA ALA A 367 -1.86 7.47 -3.19
C ALA A 367 -2.05 8.53 -4.28
N LYS A 368 -1.47 9.71 -4.11
CA LYS A 368 -1.49 10.79 -5.12
C LYS A 368 -0.48 10.56 -6.24
N GLN A 369 0.64 9.91 -5.93
CA GLN A 369 1.75 9.76 -6.85
C GLN A 369 1.59 8.58 -7.82
N HIS A 370 0.97 7.50 -7.35
CA HIS A 370 0.86 6.25 -8.11
C HIS A 370 -0.57 6.02 -8.58
N GLY A 371 -0.73 5.52 -9.81
CA GLY A 371 -2.04 5.33 -10.41
C GLY A 371 -2.88 4.24 -9.74
N THR A 372 -2.27 3.23 -9.12
CA THR A 372 -2.97 2.20 -8.36
C THR A 372 -2.19 1.81 -7.11
N LEU A 373 -2.89 1.81 -5.97
CA LEU A 373 -2.38 1.28 -4.71
C LEU A 373 -3.12 0.00 -4.37
N TYR A 374 -2.37 -1.02 -3.95
CA TYR A 374 -2.90 -2.24 -3.37
C TYR A 374 -2.63 -2.26 -1.86
N LEU A 375 -3.62 -2.62 -1.05
CA LEU A 375 -3.50 -2.81 0.39
C LEU A 375 -3.50 -4.32 0.65
N ALA A 376 -2.33 -4.86 0.97
CA ALA A 376 -2.08 -6.26 1.27
C ALA A 376 -1.76 -6.45 2.76
N TYR A 377 -2.73 -6.07 3.59
CA TYR A 377 -2.68 -6.32 5.03
C TYR A 377 -2.99 -7.79 5.32
N ASP A 378 -2.58 -8.25 6.50
CA ASP A 378 -2.72 -9.65 6.88
C ASP A 378 -4.20 -10.02 6.99
N ARG A 379 -4.53 -11.29 6.70
CA ARG A 379 -5.91 -11.80 6.82
C ARG A 379 -6.40 -11.91 8.28
N ASP A 380 -5.56 -11.61 9.27
CA ASP A 380 -5.92 -11.72 10.68
C ASP A 380 -6.81 -10.56 11.17
N GLY A 381 -7.27 -10.65 12.43
CA GLY A 381 -8.17 -9.65 13.00
C GLY A 381 -7.57 -8.24 13.04
N THR A 382 -6.25 -8.12 13.23
CA THR A 382 -5.57 -6.82 13.34
C THR A 382 -5.43 -6.17 11.96
N GLY A 383 -5.01 -6.93 10.94
CA GLY A 383 -4.91 -6.46 9.56
C GLY A 383 -6.27 -6.07 8.98
N GLN A 384 -7.32 -6.84 9.28
CA GLN A 384 -8.69 -6.49 8.90
C GLN A 384 -9.21 -5.24 9.64
N GLU A 385 -8.97 -5.11 10.94
CA GLU A 385 -9.36 -3.91 11.71
C GLU A 385 -8.63 -2.66 11.18
N ALA A 386 -7.39 -2.79 10.72
CA ALA A 386 -6.65 -1.69 10.11
C ALA A 386 -7.36 -1.12 8.87
N ILE A 387 -8.03 -1.96 8.08
CA ILE A 387 -8.77 -1.55 6.88
C ILE A 387 -10.20 -1.13 7.22
N ILE A 388 -10.93 -1.98 7.94
CA ILE A 388 -12.37 -1.87 8.17
C ILE A 388 -12.69 -0.84 9.27
N GLY A 389 -11.81 -0.70 10.25
CA GLY A 389 -12.07 0.07 11.48
C GLY A 389 -13.04 -0.63 12.43
N LYS A 390 -13.30 -0.02 13.58
CA LYS A 390 -14.10 -0.64 14.66
C LYS A 390 -15.60 -0.61 14.38
N GLU A 391 -16.05 0.34 13.56
CA GLU A 391 -17.46 0.57 13.25
C GLU A 391 -17.77 0.30 11.78
N ASN A 392 -16.91 -0.44 11.08
CA ASN A 392 -16.96 -0.59 9.62
C ASN A 392 -16.89 0.76 8.88
N ASP A 393 -16.10 1.69 9.41
CA ASP A 393 -15.95 3.07 8.94
C ASP A 393 -14.82 3.26 7.92
N TYR A 394 -14.05 2.22 7.61
CA TYR A 394 -12.98 2.21 6.61
C TYR A 394 -12.04 3.42 6.68
N PRO A 395 -11.46 3.75 7.85
CA PRO A 395 -10.81 5.03 8.08
C PRO A 395 -9.53 5.23 7.27
N ILE A 396 -8.86 4.14 6.84
CA ILE A 396 -7.70 4.23 5.95
C ILE A 396 -8.06 4.82 4.58
N ALA A 397 -9.31 4.71 4.13
CA ALA A 397 -9.77 5.29 2.86
C ALA A 397 -9.67 6.82 2.83
N ASP A 398 -9.67 7.49 3.99
CA ASP A 398 -9.44 8.93 4.08
C ASP A 398 -7.99 9.32 3.78
N VAL A 399 -7.06 8.36 3.92
CA VAL A 399 -5.62 8.54 3.69
C VAL A 399 -5.25 8.12 2.28
N VAL A 400 -5.65 6.91 1.86
CA VAL A 400 -5.23 6.32 0.58
C VAL A 400 -6.22 6.53 -0.56
N GLY A 401 -7.38 7.11 -0.28
CA GLY A 401 -8.47 7.31 -1.24
C GLY A 401 -9.34 6.06 -1.47
N GLY A 402 -10.58 6.29 -1.91
CA GLY A 402 -11.59 5.24 -2.11
C GLY A 402 -11.26 4.23 -3.22
N MET A 403 -10.30 4.54 -4.09
CA MET A 403 -9.87 3.68 -5.20
C MET A 403 -8.70 2.76 -4.88
N ALA A 404 -8.07 2.88 -3.71
CA ALA A 404 -7.08 1.90 -3.26
C ALA A 404 -7.71 0.51 -3.19
N ARG A 405 -7.03 -0.50 -3.73
CA ARG A 405 -7.55 -1.87 -3.88
C ARG A 405 -7.15 -2.73 -2.70
N VAL A 406 -8.08 -3.48 -2.13
CA VAL A 406 -7.79 -4.39 -1.00
C VAL A 406 -7.56 -5.81 -1.51
N ILE A 407 -6.39 -6.36 -1.24
CA ILE A 407 -6.01 -7.73 -1.57
C ILE A 407 -6.78 -8.70 -0.65
N GLU A 408 -7.25 -9.81 -1.23
CA GLU A 408 -7.76 -10.95 -0.48
C GLU A 408 -6.81 -12.14 -0.68
N TRP A 409 -6.12 -12.52 0.38
CA TRP A 409 -5.20 -13.64 0.35
C TRP A 409 -5.95 -14.98 0.24
N PRO A 410 -5.45 -15.93 -0.56
CA PRO A 410 -6.14 -17.19 -0.80
C PRO A 410 -6.20 -18.05 0.47
N ASP A 411 -7.33 -18.72 0.71
CA ASP A 411 -7.53 -19.58 1.89
C ASP A 411 -6.84 -20.94 1.73
N LYS A 412 -5.52 -20.95 1.86
CA LYS A 412 -4.68 -22.15 1.75
C LYS A 412 -4.11 -22.49 3.11
N LYS A 413 -4.24 -23.76 3.52
CA LYS A 413 -3.69 -24.32 4.76
C LYS A 413 -2.80 -25.51 4.41
N TRP A 414 -1.66 -25.64 5.07
CA TRP A 414 -0.73 -26.76 4.87
C TRP A 414 0.03 -27.09 6.16
N THR A 415 0.70 -28.23 6.16
CA THR A 415 1.64 -28.61 7.20
C THR A 415 3.05 -28.35 6.67
N ARG A 416 3.84 -27.54 7.37
CA ARG A 416 5.23 -27.27 7.00
C ARG A 416 6.09 -28.54 7.12
N PRO A 417 7.27 -28.60 6.47
CA PRO A 417 8.19 -29.74 6.62
C PRO A 417 8.59 -30.05 8.07
N ASN A 418 8.54 -29.07 8.97
CA ASN A 418 8.79 -29.25 10.40
C ASN A 418 7.58 -29.77 11.20
N GLY A 419 6.48 -30.15 10.54
CA GLY A 419 5.27 -30.69 11.15
C GLY A 419 4.29 -29.65 11.71
N LYS A 420 4.65 -28.35 11.73
CA LYS A 420 3.76 -27.30 12.26
C LYS A 420 2.69 -26.91 11.22
N PRO A 421 1.41 -26.76 11.61
CA PRO A 421 0.37 -26.27 10.70
C PRO A 421 0.58 -24.80 10.38
N LYS A 422 0.23 -24.40 9.16
CA LYS A 422 0.32 -23.02 8.69
C LYS A 422 -0.80 -22.69 7.68
N ALA A 423 -1.07 -21.40 7.51
CA ALA A 423 -2.07 -20.90 6.57
C ALA A 423 -1.53 -19.65 5.87
N VAL A 424 -2.00 -19.39 4.64
CA VAL A 424 -1.65 -18.20 3.89
C VAL A 424 -2.39 -17.01 4.47
N LYS A 425 -1.64 -16.05 4.99
CA LYS A 425 -2.15 -14.79 5.57
C LYS A 425 -1.63 -13.55 4.89
N ASP A 426 -0.49 -13.66 4.23
CA ASP A 426 0.29 -12.58 3.63
C ASP A 426 1.08 -13.12 2.41
N ALA A 427 1.93 -12.25 1.82
CA ALA A 427 2.73 -12.60 0.66
C ALA A 427 3.81 -13.64 0.99
N ASN A 428 4.49 -13.51 2.15
CA ASN A 428 5.56 -14.43 2.52
C ASN A 428 5.04 -15.84 2.86
N ASP A 429 3.84 -15.94 3.42
CA ASP A 429 3.16 -17.20 3.70
C ASP A 429 2.67 -17.87 2.42
N LEU A 430 2.20 -17.10 1.42
CA LEU A 430 1.93 -17.65 0.08
C LEU A 430 3.20 -18.25 -0.53
N ARG A 431 4.34 -17.58 -0.36
CA ARG A 431 5.64 -18.09 -0.80
C ARG A 431 6.09 -19.36 -0.11
N GLN A 432 5.97 -19.39 1.21
CA GLN A 432 6.31 -20.60 1.98
C GLN A 432 5.39 -21.76 1.61
N TRP A 433 4.09 -21.50 1.40
CA TRP A 433 3.16 -22.53 0.91
C TRP A 433 3.60 -23.08 -0.44
N ALA A 434 3.88 -22.21 -1.42
CA ALA A 434 4.30 -22.62 -2.75
C ALA A 434 5.57 -23.47 -2.70
N ARG A 435 6.59 -23.02 -1.95
CA ARG A 435 7.81 -23.77 -1.70
C ARG A 435 7.55 -25.13 -1.05
N ASP A 436 6.87 -25.14 0.09
CA ASP A 436 6.67 -26.34 0.92
C ASP A 436 5.81 -27.39 0.17
N THR A 437 4.96 -26.95 -0.75
CA THR A 437 4.11 -27.80 -1.61
C THR A 437 4.68 -28.04 -3.01
N LYS A 438 5.90 -27.57 -3.29
CA LYS A 438 6.62 -27.74 -4.57
C LYS A 438 5.87 -27.18 -5.78
N VAL A 439 5.15 -26.09 -5.59
CA VAL A 439 4.58 -25.29 -6.69
C VAL A 439 5.73 -24.58 -7.41
N GLU A 440 5.74 -24.65 -8.74
CA GLU A 440 6.74 -23.95 -9.55
C GLU A 440 6.59 -22.43 -9.43
N ASP A 441 7.71 -21.71 -9.43
CA ASP A 441 7.72 -20.25 -9.25
C ASP A 441 6.86 -19.52 -10.30
N GLY A 442 6.76 -20.06 -11.53
CA GLY A 442 5.90 -19.51 -12.58
C GLY A 442 4.40 -19.63 -12.28
N GLU A 443 3.96 -20.70 -11.62
CA GLU A 443 2.56 -20.85 -11.21
C GLU A 443 2.24 -20.02 -9.97
N GLU A 444 3.18 -19.91 -9.04
CA GLU A 444 3.05 -19.01 -7.91
C GLU A 444 2.89 -17.54 -8.37
N ALA A 445 3.71 -17.11 -9.33
CA ALA A 445 3.60 -15.77 -9.90
C ALA A 445 2.22 -15.50 -10.54
N LYS A 446 1.60 -16.52 -11.15
CA LYS A 446 0.21 -16.42 -11.66
C LYS A 446 -0.80 -16.30 -10.53
N ILE A 447 -0.63 -17.03 -9.43
CA ILE A 447 -1.50 -16.90 -8.25
C ILE A 447 -1.41 -15.48 -7.70
N LEU A 448 -0.20 -14.96 -7.50
CA LEU A 448 0.01 -13.61 -6.98
C LEU A 448 -0.57 -12.53 -7.91
N ARG A 449 -0.37 -12.67 -9.23
CA ARG A 449 -1.01 -11.79 -10.21
C ARG A 449 -2.54 -11.89 -10.18
N GLY A 450 -3.09 -13.10 -10.01
CA GLY A 450 -4.53 -13.31 -9.87
C GLY A 450 -5.10 -12.56 -8.65
N VAL A 451 -4.42 -12.67 -7.51
CA VAL A 451 -4.78 -11.95 -6.28
C VAL A 451 -4.80 -10.43 -6.48
N LEU A 452 -3.82 -9.87 -7.21
CA LEU A 452 -3.80 -8.45 -7.55
C LEU A 452 -4.95 -8.06 -8.50
N ASN A 453 -5.22 -8.88 -9.52
CA ASN A 453 -6.28 -8.61 -10.50
C ASN A 453 -7.69 -8.65 -9.87
N GLU A 454 -7.90 -9.52 -8.88
CA GLU A 454 -9.17 -9.66 -8.18
C GLU A 454 -9.37 -8.61 -7.07
N ALA A 455 -8.33 -7.86 -6.71
CA ALA A 455 -8.39 -6.86 -5.65
C ALA A 455 -9.37 -5.73 -5.98
N ARG A 456 -10.37 -5.55 -5.11
CA ARG A 456 -11.46 -4.57 -5.30
C ARG A 456 -11.15 -3.23 -4.62
N PRO A 457 -11.60 -2.10 -5.18
CA PRO A 457 -11.52 -0.80 -4.51
C PRO A 457 -12.13 -0.84 -3.10
N ILE A 458 -11.48 -0.17 -2.14
CA ILE A 458 -11.92 -0.09 -0.75
C ILE A 458 -13.33 0.51 -0.64
N ALA A 459 -13.67 1.49 -1.49
CA ALA A 459 -15.02 2.05 -1.57
C ALA A 459 -16.07 0.98 -1.93
N LEU A 460 -15.74 0.06 -2.84
CA LEU A 460 -16.67 -1.00 -3.26
C LEU A 460 -16.79 -2.09 -2.18
N LYS A 461 -15.70 -2.37 -1.45
CA LYS A 461 -15.75 -3.24 -0.28
C LYS A 461 -16.62 -2.64 0.83
N ALA A 462 -16.44 -1.35 1.12
CA ALA A 462 -17.25 -0.63 2.10
C ALA A 462 -18.73 -0.61 1.69
N ALA A 463 -19.02 -0.35 0.41
CA ALA A 463 -20.37 -0.46 -0.15
C ALA A 463 -20.98 -1.85 0.07
N SER A 464 -20.25 -2.90 -0.27
CA SER A 464 -20.70 -4.30 -0.11
C SER A 464 -20.95 -4.66 1.35
N ALA A 465 -20.15 -4.13 2.27
CA ALA A 465 -20.35 -4.33 3.71
C ALA A 465 -21.62 -3.62 4.21
N ALA A 466 -21.82 -2.36 3.81
CA ALA A 466 -23.01 -1.58 4.15
C ALA A 466 -24.29 -2.21 3.57
N GLY A 467 -24.24 -2.73 2.34
CA GLY A 467 -25.39 -3.38 1.69
C GLY A 467 -25.86 -4.66 2.40
N ARG A 468 -24.97 -5.37 3.10
CA ARG A 468 -25.33 -6.57 3.90
C ARG A 468 -26.06 -6.25 5.20
N LEU A 469 -26.09 -4.99 5.63
CA LEU A 469 -26.82 -4.57 6.83
C LEU A 469 -28.33 -4.56 6.58
N SER A 470 -29.10 -4.77 7.66
CA SER A 470 -30.56 -4.79 7.62
C SER A 470 -31.12 -3.49 7.04
N PHE A 471 -32.06 -3.63 6.10
CA PHE A 471 -32.72 -2.48 5.47
C PHE A 471 -33.34 -1.55 6.51
N GLY A 472 -33.08 -0.23 6.40
CA GLY A 472 -33.63 0.79 7.29
C GLY A 472 -32.99 0.89 8.69
N SER A 473 -32.00 0.07 9.04
CA SER A 473 -31.34 0.17 10.35
C SER A 473 -30.48 1.43 10.47
N ALA A 474 -30.32 1.94 11.70
CA ALA A 474 -29.44 3.08 11.97
C ALA A 474 -27.99 2.83 11.51
N GLU A 475 -27.52 1.59 11.68
CA GLU A 475 -26.21 1.14 11.21
C GLU A 475 -26.10 1.19 9.68
N LYS A 476 -27.13 0.73 8.94
CA LYS A 476 -27.13 0.80 7.47
C LYS A 476 -27.10 2.24 6.98
N ILE A 477 -27.86 3.12 7.63
CA ILE A 477 -27.89 4.55 7.27
C ILE A 477 -26.51 5.19 7.50
N ALA A 478 -25.90 4.95 8.66
CA ALA A 478 -24.56 5.47 8.99
C ALA A 478 -23.48 4.93 8.03
N ALA A 479 -23.49 3.62 7.76
CA ALA A 479 -22.54 2.98 6.85
C ALA A 479 -22.72 3.47 5.40
N THR A 480 -23.96 3.62 4.93
CA THR A 480 -24.26 4.15 3.58
C THR A 480 -23.76 5.58 3.46
N LYS A 481 -24.02 6.43 4.46
CA LYS A 481 -23.49 7.81 4.49
C LYS A 481 -21.97 7.81 4.39
N ARG A 482 -21.30 6.99 5.20
CA ARG A 482 -19.84 6.88 5.20
C ARG A 482 -19.28 6.41 3.85
N VAL A 483 -19.90 5.42 3.21
CA VAL A 483 -19.52 4.95 1.87
C VAL A 483 -19.65 6.07 0.85
N VAL A 484 -20.76 6.82 0.87
CA VAL A 484 -20.98 7.95 -0.04
C VAL A 484 -19.93 9.04 0.18
N GLU A 485 -19.54 9.34 1.43
CA GLU A 485 -18.46 10.28 1.74
C GLU A 485 -17.11 9.82 1.17
N ILE A 486 -16.79 8.52 1.24
CA ILE A 486 -15.56 7.96 0.64
C ILE A 486 -15.60 8.12 -0.89
N ILE A 487 -16.72 7.78 -1.54
CA ILE A 487 -16.89 7.89 -3.00
C ILE A 487 -16.88 9.35 -3.45
N ALA A 488 -17.44 10.26 -2.66
CA ALA A 488 -17.49 11.69 -2.97
C ALA A 488 -16.09 12.31 -3.12
N ARG A 489 -15.11 11.81 -2.34
CA ARG A 489 -13.70 12.23 -2.38
C ARG A 489 -12.90 11.67 -3.54
N ILE A 490 -13.44 10.75 -4.34
CA ILE A 490 -12.77 10.27 -5.55
C ILE A 490 -12.78 11.41 -6.58
N GLU A 491 -11.58 11.87 -6.96
CA GLU A 491 -11.37 12.99 -7.88
C GLU A 491 -11.77 12.63 -9.32
N ASP A 492 -11.43 11.42 -9.78
CA ASP A 492 -11.80 10.94 -11.11
C ASP A 492 -13.30 10.64 -11.19
N ARG A 493 -14.05 11.63 -11.69
CA ARG A 493 -15.51 11.55 -11.87
C ARG A 493 -15.92 10.48 -12.88
N LEU A 494 -15.10 10.23 -13.91
CA LEU A 494 -15.39 9.24 -14.94
C LEU A 494 -15.36 7.83 -14.37
N VAL A 495 -14.35 7.53 -13.55
CA VAL A 495 -14.25 6.24 -12.85
C VAL A 495 -15.46 6.00 -11.95
N VAL A 496 -15.93 7.04 -11.24
CA VAL A 496 -17.13 6.91 -10.39
C VAL A 496 -18.38 6.64 -11.23
N GLU A 497 -18.54 7.31 -12.39
CA GLU A 497 -19.69 7.08 -13.27
C GLU A 497 -19.66 5.71 -13.96
N GLN A 498 -18.47 5.18 -14.27
CA GLN A 498 -18.28 3.81 -14.77
C GLN A 498 -18.64 2.76 -13.73
N LEU A 499 -18.33 3.01 -12.45
CA LEU A 499 -18.61 2.11 -11.34
C LEU A 499 -19.99 2.32 -10.71
N ARG A 500 -20.82 3.25 -11.21
CA ARG A 500 -22.11 3.62 -10.60
C ARG A 500 -23.03 2.42 -10.36
N THR A 501 -23.10 1.51 -11.33
CA THR A 501 -23.97 0.33 -11.26
C THR A 501 -23.45 -0.62 -10.19
N ALA A 502 -22.13 -0.87 -10.17
CA ALA A 502 -21.50 -1.70 -9.16
C ALA A 502 -21.66 -1.12 -7.74
N PHE A 503 -21.59 0.21 -7.57
CA PHE A 503 -21.85 0.85 -6.28
C PHE A 503 -23.31 0.73 -5.84
N GLY A 504 -24.27 0.97 -6.74
CA GLY A 504 -25.70 0.81 -6.44
C GLY A 504 -26.05 -0.62 -6.03
N GLU A 505 -25.56 -1.60 -6.81
CA GLU A 505 -25.73 -3.03 -6.50
C GLU A 505 -25.08 -3.40 -5.17
N ALA A 506 -23.84 -2.97 -4.91
CA ALA A 506 -23.13 -3.28 -3.68
C ALA A 506 -23.81 -2.68 -2.44
N LEU A 507 -24.37 -1.46 -2.54
CA LEU A 507 -25.14 -0.81 -1.47
C LEU A 507 -26.57 -1.35 -1.33
N GLN A 508 -27.06 -2.11 -2.31
CA GLN A 508 -28.46 -2.51 -2.44
C GLN A 508 -29.42 -1.32 -2.47
N ILE A 509 -29.11 -0.31 -3.28
CA ILE A 509 -29.94 0.88 -3.54
C ILE A 509 -30.11 1.12 -5.03
N GLY A 510 -31.14 1.88 -5.41
CA GLY A 510 -31.35 2.25 -6.82
C GLY A 510 -30.25 3.18 -7.35
N ILE A 511 -29.94 3.11 -8.66
CA ILE A 511 -28.93 3.98 -9.29
C ILE A 511 -29.27 5.47 -9.10
N ARG A 512 -30.55 5.84 -9.18
CA ARG A 512 -31.02 7.21 -8.94
C ARG A 512 -30.78 7.66 -7.50
N GLU A 513 -31.09 6.79 -6.53
CA GLU A 513 -30.85 7.06 -5.11
C GLU A 513 -29.36 7.26 -4.84
N PHE A 514 -28.51 6.37 -5.38
CA PHE A 514 -27.06 6.52 -5.31
C PHE A 514 -26.58 7.86 -5.88
N LYS A 515 -27.05 8.25 -7.07
CA LYS A 515 -26.70 9.53 -7.71
C LYS A 515 -27.11 10.72 -6.83
N ASN A 516 -28.31 10.71 -6.27
CA ASN A 516 -28.80 11.78 -5.41
C ASN A 516 -27.98 11.92 -4.12
N LEU A 517 -27.66 10.80 -3.47
CA LEU A 517 -26.81 10.79 -2.28
C LEU A 517 -25.41 11.32 -2.58
N LEU A 518 -24.83 10.89 -3.70
CA LEU A 518 -23.50 11.32 -4.13
C LEU A 518 -23.46 12.81 -4.48
N ALA A 519 -24.44 13.32 -5.22
CA ALA A 519 -24.57 14.74 -5.53
C ALA A 519 -24.72 15.57 -4.25
N THR A 520 -25.55 15.12 -3.30
CA THR A 520 -25.72 15.75 -1.99
C THR A 520 -24.39 15.82 -1.23
N ALA A 521 -23.65 14.71 -1.15
CA ALA A 521 -22.36 14.67 -0.45
C ALA A 521 -21.29 15.56 -1.10
N ARG A 522 -21.35 15.74 -2.43
CA ARG A 522 -20.47 16.63 -3.19
C ARG A 522 -20.92 18.09 -3.18
N LYS A 523 -22.10 18.40 -2.59
CA LYS A 523 -22.76 19.71 -2.68
C LYS A 523 -22.99 20.15 -4.13
N GLU A 524 -23.17 19.19 -5.01
CA GLU A 524 -23.56 19.42 -6.40
C GLU A 524 -25.08 19.65 -6.44
N LYS A 525 -25.58 20.34 -7.47
CA LYS A 525 -27.02 20.34 -7.70
C LYS A 525 -27.44 18.89 -7.90
N VAL A 526 -28.29 18.38 -7.02
CA VAL A 526 -29.08 17.22 -7.35
C VAL A 526 -29.89 17.67 -8.55
N ASP A 527 -29.73 17.02 -9.69
CA ASP A 527 -30.61 17.30 -10.81
C ASP A 527 -32.03 17.19 -10.25
N GLU A 528 -32.78 18.29 -10.31
CA GLU A 528 -34.23 18.26 -10.37
C GLU A 528 -34.55 17.59 -11.72
N ASP A 529 -34.21 16.31 -11.84
CA ASP A 529 -34.98 15.44 -12.68
C ASP A 529 -36.23 15.20 -11.86
N ASP A 530 -37.26 16.00 -12.11
CA ASP A 530 -38.58 16.03 -11.46
C ASP A 530 -39.25 14.65 -11.39
N GLY A 531 -38.63 13.60 -11.93
CA GLY A 531 -39.29 12.34 -12.27
C GLY A 531 -40.44 12.60 -13.23
N LYS A 532 -40.39 13.72 -13.98
CA LYS A 532 -41.30 13.96 -15.08
C LYS A 532 -40.70 13.24 -16.29
N PRO A 533 -41.38 12.20 -16.77
CA PRO A 533 -41.05 11.61 -18.05
C PRO A 533 -40.99 12.72 -19.10
N GLY A 534 -40.00 12.67 -19.99
CA GLY A 534 -39.89 13.65 -21.08
C GLY A 534 -41.09 13.59 -22.03
N GLU A 535 -41.83 12.48 -22.00
CA GLU A 535 -43.02 12.22 -22.79
C GLU A 535 -44.05 11.41 -21.98
N ILE A 536 -45.31 11.88 -21.94
CA ILE A 536 -46.44 11.15 -21.37
C ILE A 536 -47.29 10.64 -22.54
N VAL A 537 -47.55 9.34 -22.56
CA VAL A 537 -48.36 8.68 -23.58
C VAL A 537 -49.59 8.08 -22.93
N GLU A 538 -50.76 8.63 -23.27
CA GLU A 538 -52.03 8.00 -22.93
C GLU A 538 -52.32 6.82 -23.87
N THR A 539 -52.70 5.67 -23.32
CA THR A 539 -53.00 4.47 -24.11
C THR A 539 -54.03 3.57 -23.42
N PHE A 540 -54.68 2.68 -24.17
CA PHE A 540 -55.45 1.55 -23.65
C PHE A 540 -54.58 0.32 -23.34
N GLY A 541 -53.25 0.45 -23.42
CA GLY A 541 -52.30 -0.64 -23.17
C GLY A 541 -51.58 -1.08 -24.43
N GLY A 542 -51.08 -2.31 -24.45
CA GLY A 542 -50.33 -2.92 -25.54
C GLY A 542 -49.00 -3.53 -25.10
N TRP A 543 -48.26 -4.06 -26.07
CA TRP A 543 -46.93 -4.65 -25.88
C TRP A 543 -45.83 -3.61 -26.13
N ILE A 544 -45.17 -3.15 -25.07
CA ILE A 544 -44.09 -2.15 -25.13
C ILE A 544 -42.74 -2.86 -25.02
N ARG A 545 -41.94 -2.82 -26.09
CA ARG A 545 -40.65 -3.50 -26.16
C ARG A 545 -39.54 -2.69 -25.49
N THR A 546 -38.67 -3.39 -24.76
CA THR A 546 -37.38 -2.87 -24.27
C THR A 546 -36.28 -3.11 -25.31
N GLU A 547 -35.16 -2.40 -25.22
CA GLU A 547 -34.04 -2.47 -26.18
C GLU A 547 -33.44 -3.88 -26.30
N ASP A 548 -33.56 -4.70 -25.25
CA ASP A 548 -33.10 -6.10 -25.20
C ASP A 548 -34.10 -7.11 -25.81
N GLY A 549 -35.18 -6.64 -26.43
CA GLY A 549 -36.20 -7.46 -27.09
C GLY A 549 -37.23 -8.10 -26.14
N LYS A 550 -37.10 -7.89 -24.83
CA LYS A 550 -38.17 -8.18 -23.86
C LYS A 550 -39.21 -7.05 -23.89
N GLY A 551 -40.21 -7.11 -23.02
CA GLY A 551 -41.21 -6.05 -23.00
C GLY A 551 -42.23 -6.15 -21.89
N TRP A 552 -42.98 -5.07 -21.77
CA TRP A 552 -44.14 -4.94 -20.91
C TRP A 552 -45.41 -5.27 -21.70
N LEU A 553 -46.30 -6.07 -21.12
CA LEU A 553 -47.68 -6.13 -21.58
C LEU A 553 -48.50 -5.25 -20.63
N LEU A 554 -49.17 -4.23 -21.16
CA LEU A 554 -50.09 -3.38 -20.44
C LEU A 554 -51.51 -3.66 -20.93
N GLU A 555 -52.45 -3.86 -20.03
CA GLU A 555 -53.87 -4.07 -20.32
C GLU A 555 -54.70 -3.06 -19.54
N TYR A 556 -55.60 -2.36 -20.22
CA TYR A 556 -56.48 -1.38 -19.59
C TYR A 556 -57.53 -2.07 -18.72
N ILE A 557 -57.63 -1.62 -17.48
CA ILE A 557 -58.65 -2.04 -16.52
C ILE A 557 -59.39 -0.81 -15.99
N TYR A 558 -60.68 -0.96 -15.74
CA TYR A 558 -61.55 0.14 -15.31
C TYR A 558 -62.49 -0.30 -14.20
N ASP A 559 -62.39 0.35 -13.04
CA ASP A 559 -63.29 0.14 -11.89
C ASP A 559 -64.46 1.16 -11.97
N PRO A 560 -65.66 0.74 -12.41
CA PRO A 560 -66.80 1.65 -12.55
C PRO A 560 -67.33 2.14 -11.19
N THR A 561 -66.99 1.50 -10.08
CA THR A 561 -67.43 1.94 -8.74
C THR A 561 -66.65 3.15 -8.25
N LYS A 562 -65.41 3.28 -8.71
CA LYS A 562 -64.51 4.40 -8.37
C LYS A 562 -64.32 5.39 -9.52
N ASN A 563 -64.85 5.06 -10.70
CA ASN A 563 -64.59 5.77 -11.94
C ASN A 563 -63.07 5.94 -12.19
N GLU A 564 -62.32 4.85 -12.04
CA GLU A 564 -60.86 4.86 -12.05
C GLU A 564 -60.29 3.89 -13.08
N ALA A 565 -59.45 4.40 -13.98
CA ALA A 565 -58.71 3.64 -14.96
C ALA A 565 -57.29 3.31 -14.46
N MET A 566 -56.83 2.08 -14.71
CA MET A 566 -55.48 1.60 -14.36
C MET A 566 -54.95 0.68 -15.46
N PHE A 567 -53.69 0.27 -15.34
CA PHE A 567 -53.15 -0.88 -16.06
C PHE A 567 -53.08 -2.10 -15.15
N ALA A 568 -53.46 -3.26 -15.70
CA ALA A 568 -52.87 -4.54 -15.35
C ALA A 568 -51.62 -4.73 -16.21
N TYR A 569 -50.50 -5.18 -15.63
CA TYR A 569 -49.27 -5.33 -16.38
C TYR A 569 -48.57 -6.67 -16.16
N ARG A 570 -47.73 -7.04 -17.14
CA ARG A 570 -46.64 -8.02 -17.00
C ARG A 570 -45.33 -7.36 -17.38
N ASN A 571 -44.35 -7.36 -16.48
CA ASN A 571 -43.03 -6.77 -16.72
C ASN A 571 -42.05 -7.74 -17.45
N PRO A 572 -40.85 -7.28 -17.87
CA PRO A 572 -39.85 -8.12 -18.55
C PRO A 572 -39.39 -9.34 -17.75
N GLU A 573 -39.43 -9.28 -16.42
CA GLU A 573 -39.12 -10.40 -15.51
C GLU A 573 -40.31 -11.34 -15.26
N ARG A 574 -41.41 -11.19 -16.01
CA ARG A 574 -42.66 -11.96 -15.88
C ARG A 574 -43.37 -11.80 -14.54
N ARG A 575 -43.19 -10.67 -13.86
CA ARG A 575 -43.98 -10.28 -12.69
C ARG A 575 -45.25 -9.56 -13.14
N PHE A 576 -46.35 -9.82 -12.44
CA PHE A 576 -47.67 -9.25 -12.73
C PHE A 576 -48.07 -8.26 -11.63
N GLY A 577 -48.86 -7.26 -11.98
CA GLY A 577 -49.40 -6.31 -11.01
C GLY A 577 -50.36 -5.32 -11.63
N THR A 578 -50.82 -4.36 -10.82
CA THR A 578 -51.60 -3.21 -11.30
C THR A 578 -50.87 -1.91 -10.99
N ALA A 579 -51.06 -0.89 -11.82
CA ALA A 579 -50.49 0.43 -11.61
C ALA A 579 -51.34 1.53 -12.27
N LYS A 580 -51.35 2.73 -11.67
CA LYS A 580 -51.99 3.92 -12.26
C LYS A 580 -51.24 4.48 -13.48
N TYR A 581 -49.96 4.17 -13.59
CA TYR A 581 -49.10 4.47 -14.72
C TYR A 581 -47.90 3.53 -14.70
N VAL A 582 -47.20 3.39 -15.82
CA VAL A 582 -45.95 2.62 -15.90
C VAL A 582 -44.90 3.45 -16.63
N ASP A 583 -43.72 3.60 -16.03
CA ASP A 583 -42.59 4.31 -16.63
C ASP A 583 -41.68 3.29 -17.35
N ILE A 584 -41.53 3.44 -18.66
CA ILE A 584 -40.75 2.53 -19.51
C ILE A 584 -39.84 3.37 -20.41
N ASN A 585 -38.52 3.18 -20.30
CA ASN A 585 -37.50 3.86 -21.11
C ASN A 585 -37.62 5.41 -21.13
N GLY A 586 -38.02 6.02 -20.01
CA GLY A 586 -38.17 7.48 -19.90
C GLY A 586 -39.51 8.05 -20.39
N ILE A 587 -40.42 7.20 -20.86
CA ILE A 587 -41.81 7.54 -21.22
C ILE A 587 -42.75 7.03 -20.13
N ARG A 588 -43.72 7.85 -19.69
CA ARG A 588 -44.80 7.38 -18.83
C ARG A 588 -46.01 7.03 -19.64
N TYR A 589 -46.43 5.79 -19.51
CA TYR A 589 -47.69 5.32 -20.04
C TYR A 589 -48.76 5.52 -18.98
N THR A 590 -49.79 6.30 -19.31
CA THR A 590 -51.00 6.45 -18.49
C THR A 590 -52.18 5.78 -19.19
N PRO A 591 -53.08 5.11 -18.45
CA PRO A 591 -54.33 4.64 -19.01
C PRO A 591 -55.13 5.85 -19.46
N ARG A 592 -55.81 5.75 -20.61
CA ARG A 592 -56.66 6.83 -21.10
C ARG A 592 -57.78 7.11 -20.11
N GLU A 593 -58.12 8.37 -19.88
CA GLU A 593 -59.28 8.69 -19.03
C GLU A 593 -60.57 8.09 -19.62
N PRO A 594 -61.45 7.51 -18.79
CA PRO A 594 -62.66 6.87 -19.27
C PRO A 594 -63.61 7.94 -19.84
N ASP A 595 -63.97 7.80 -21.10
CA ASP A 595 -64.98 8.66 -21.74
C ASP A 595 -66.40 8.18 -21.44
N SER A 596 -67.42 8.91 -21.92
CA SER A 596 -68.82 8.55 -21.68
C SER A 596 -69.17 7.15 -22.20
N VAL A 597 -68.50 6.65 -23.24
CA VAL A 597 -68.76 5.31 -23.79
C VAL A 597 -68.32 4.23 -22.80
N ILE A 598 -67.19 4.45 -22.12
CA ILE A 598 -66.66 3.54 -21.09
C ILE A 598 -67.47 3.67 -19.80
N ILE A 599 -67.78 4.91 -19.38
CA ILE A 599 -68.52 5.18 -18.14
C ILE A 599 -69.95 4.62 -18.22
N GLU A 600 -70.62 4.77 -19.36
CA GLU A 600 -71.99 4.26 -19.58
C GLU A 600 -72.02 2.73 -19.82
N GLY A 601 -70.85 2.08 -19.89
CA GLY A 601 -70.73 0.63 -20.05
C GLY A 601 -71.01 0.12 -21.47
N ALA A 602 -70.99 1.00 -22.48
CA ALA A 602 -71.14 0.60 -23.88
C ALA A 602 -69.91 -0.17 -24.39
N VAL A 603 -68.73 0.07 -23.82
CA VAL A 603 -67.54 -0.78 -23.94
C VAL A 603 -67.12 -1.21 -22.53
N MET A 604 -67.10 -2.52 -22.28
CA MET A 604 -66.74 -3.08 -20.98
C MET A 604 -65.26 -3.49 -20.95
N PHE A 605 -64.57 -3.12 -19.88
CA PHE A 605 -63.21 -3.55 -19.57
C PHE A 605 -63.19 -4.39 -18.28
N PRO A 606 -62.16 -5.22 -18.07
CA PRO A 606 -61.97 -5.88 -16.77
C PRO A 606 -61.85 -4.85 -15.65
N SER A 607 -62.48 -5.12 -14.50
CA SER A 607 -62.44 -4.21 -13.35
C SER A 607 -61.20 -4.37 -12.46
N GLY A 608 -60.37 -5.37 -12.74
CA GLY A 608 -59.15 -5.65 -11.99
C GLY A 608 -58.35 -6.81 -12.57
N LEU A 609 -57.17 -7.04 -12.00
CA LEU A 609 -56.34 -8.21 -12.30
C LEU A 609 -56.84 -9.41 -11.48
N GLY A 610 -57.23 -10.48 -12.17
CA GLY A 610 -57.66 -11.75 -11.56
C GLY A 610 -56.51 -12.68 -11.17
N GLU A 611 -56.86 -13.80 -10.56
CA GLU A 611 -55.90 -14.88 -10.28
C GLU A 611 -55.39 -15.53 -11.58
N LEU A 612 -54.19 -16.13 -11.51
CA LEU A 612 -53.63 -16.86 -12.65
C LEU A 612 -54.36 -18.20 -12.80
N VAL A 613 -55.21 -18.32 -13.81
CA VAL A 613 -55.96 -19.53 -14.15
C VAL A 613 -55.40 -20.22 -15.39
N LYS A 614 -55.79 -21.49 -15.62
CA LYS A 614 -55.42 -22.20 -16.84
C LYS A 614 -56.20 -21.63 -18.03
N GLU A 615 -55.62 -21.67 -19.23
CA GLU A 615 -56.23 -21.14 -20.46
C GLU A 615 -57.65 -21.67 -20.72
N ARG A 616 -57.90 -22.95 -20.43
CA ARG A 616 -59.23 -23.57 -20.58
C ARG A 616 -60.27 -23.00 -19.60
N GLU A 617 -59.86 -22.65 -18.38
CA GLU A 617 -60.72 -22.05 -17.37
C GLU A 617 -61.03 -20.60 -17.74
N LEU A 618 -60.01 -19.84 -18.15
CA LEU A 618 -60.18 -18.47 -18.66
C LEU A 618 -61.13 -18.42 -19.86
N ALA A 619 -60.97 -19.33 -20.83
CA ALA A 619 -61.85 -19.39 -22.00
C ALA A 619 -63.32 -19.66 -21.61
N ALA A 620 -63.55 -20.52 -20.62
CA ALA A 620 -64.90 -20.80 -20.10
C ALA A 620 -65.50 -19.58 -19.36
N GLU A 621 -64.70 -18.85 -18.57
CA GLU A 621 -65.13 -17.63 -17.91
C GLU A 621 -65.48 -16.51 -18.91
N VAL A 622 -64.64 -16.32 -19.93
CA VAL A 622 -64.89 -15.36 -21.01
C VAL A 622 -66.16 -15.74 -21.79
N GLU A 623 -66.37 -17.02 -22.11
CA GLU A 623 -67.58 -17.47 -22.80
C GLU A 623 -68.84 -17.24 -21.96
N LEU A 624 -68.80 -17.53 -20.66
CA LEU A 624 -69.89 -17.26 -19.72
C LEU A 624 -70.19 -15.76 -19.60
N PHE A 625 -69.14 -14.94 -19.57
CA PHE A 625 -69.27 -13.48 -19.55
C PHE A 625 -69.93 -12.97 -20.83
N LEU A 626 -69.46 -13.40 -22.00
CA LEU A 626 -70.03 -13.01 -23.28
C LEU A 626 -71.50 -13.39 -23.36
N ARG A 627 -71.88 -14.63 -23.03
CA ARG A 627 -73.31 -15.07 -23.02
C ARG A 627 -74.21 -14.27 -22.09
N ARG A 628 -73.66 -13.59 -21.09
CA ARG A 628 -74.41 -12.80 -20.10
C ARG A 628 -74.67 -11.36 -20.57
N TYR A 629 -73.80 -10.80 -21.42
CA TYR A 629 -73.79 -9.37 -21.73
C TYR A 629 -73.74 -9.04 -23.23
N VAL A 630 -73.52 -10.03 -24.10
CA VAL A 630 -73.54 -9.96 -25.57
C VAL A 630 -74.54 -10.98 -26.08
#